data_AF-A0A1H4DPI7-F1
#
_entry.id   AF-A0A1H4DPI7-F1
#
_cell.length_a   1.000
_cell.length_b   1.000
_cell.length_c   1.000
_cell.angle_alpha   90.00
_cell.angle_beta   90.00
_cell.angle_gamma   90.00
#
_symmetry.space_group_name_H-M   'P 1'
#
loop_
_entity.id
_entity.type
_entity.pdbx_description
1 polymer ?
#
loop_
_entity_poly.entity_id
_entity_poly.type
_entity_poly.pdbx_seq_one_letter_code
_entity_poly.pdbx_strand_id
1 'polypeptide(L)'
;MITIDTTNMCSHLQRKLFEEDGQYHSLWIAMQDDSELTAVVRSRQLHIYRNGKKVLILAGKSAPKIIKDDPICNLLQHQWIKTKRDCYKENV
;
A
#
# COMPACT_ATOMS: atom_id res chain seq x y z
N MET A 1 -16.20 -5.89 -4.54
CA MET A 1 -15.15 -6.50 -3.70
C MET A 1 -13.93 -6.71 -4.56
N ILE A 2 -12.82 -6.02 -4.27
CA ILE A 2 -11.56 -6.24 -4.98
C ILE A 2 -11.04 -7.65 -4.61
N THR A 3 -10.73 -8.45 -5.62
CA THR A 3 -10.08 -9.76 -5.43
C THR A 3 -8.59 -9.60 -5.70
N ILE A 4 -7.78 -9.54 -4.64
CA ILE A 4 -6.32 -9.61 -4.78
C ILE A 4 -5.91 -11.07 -4.67
N ASP A 5 -5.25 -11.61 -5.70
CA ASP A 5 -4.56 -12.90 -5.59
C ASP A 5 -3.34 -12.75 -4.66
N THR A 6 -3.48 -13.25 -3.44
CA THR A 6 -2.49 -13.15 -2.37
C THR A 6 -1.43 -14.25 -2.43
N THR A 7 -1.60 -15.27 -3.29
CA THR A 7 -0.74 -16.47 -3.38
C THR A 7 0.73 -16.12 -3.60
N ASN A 8 1.00 -15.05 -4.36
CA ASN A 8 2.35 -14.60 -4.69
C ASN A 8 2.85 -13.40 -3.85
N MET A 9 2.11 -13.03 -2.81
CA MET A 9 2.43 -11.88 -1.99
C MET A 9 3.42 -12.29 -0.89
N CYS A 10 4.46 -11.48 -0.65
CA CYS A 10 5.39 -11.79 0.45
C CYS A 10 4.74 -11.51 1.80
N SER A 11 5.09 -12.29 2.83
CA SER A 11 4.53 -12.17 4.18
C SER A 11 4.62 -10.74 4.75
N HIS A 12 5.68 -10.01 4.43
CA HIS A 12 5.88 -8.63 4.89
C HIS A 12 4.84 -7.68 4.28
N LEU A 13 4.50 -7.89 3.00
CA LEU A 13 3.51 -7.07 2.31
C LEU A 13 2.09 -7.47 2.71
N GLN A 14 1.82 -8.77 2.86
CA GLN A 14 0.54 -9.26 3.40
C GLN A 14 0.28 -8.64 4.77
N ARG A 15 1.28 -8.69 5.66
CA ARG A 15 1.17 -8.14 7.01
C ARG A 15 0.83 -6.65 7.01
N LYS A 16 1.63 -5.85 6.29
CA LYS A 16 1.42 -4.41 6.17
C LYS A 16 0.06 -4.04 5.55
N LEU A 17 -0.47 -4.88 4.67
CA LEU A 17 -1.70 -4.58 3.92
C LEU A 17 -2.96 -5.03 4.67
N PHE A 18 -2.93 -6.21 5.30
CA PHE A 18 -4.12 -6.85 5.85
C PHE A 18 -4.28 -6.69 7.37
N GLU A 19 -3.20 -6.55 8.15
CA GLU A 19 -3.32 -6.33 9.60
C GLU A 19 -3.80 -4.90 9.90
N GLU A 20 -4.61 -4.71 10.95
CA GLU A 20 -5.22 -3.42 11.29
C GLU A 20 -4.19 -2.33 11.64
N ASP A 21 -3.08 -2.72 12.25
CA ASP A 21 -1.91 -1.89 12.56
C ASP A 21 -0.92 -1.79 11.37
N GLY A 22 -1.23 -2.47 10.26
CA GLY A 22 -0.42 -2.52 9.06
C GLY A 22 -0.24 -1.16 8.39
N GLN A 23 0.95 -0.95 7.82
CA GLN A 23 1.31 0.34 7.21
C GLN A 23 0.39 0.74 6.01
N TYR A 24 -0.26 -0.24 5.40
CA TYR A 24 -1.10 -0.04 4.22
C TYR A 24 -2.55 -0.48 4.48
N HIS A 25 -2.94 -0.73 5.73
CA HIS A 25 -4.29 -1.19 6.04
C HIS A 25 -5.37 -0.20 5.63
N SER A 26 -5.16 1.10 5.90
CA SER A 26 -6.08 2.15 5.46
C SER A 26 -6.20 2.23 3.94
N LEU A 27 -5.14 1.88 3.19
CA LEU A 27 -5.22 1.74 1.74
C LEU A 27 -6.07 0.54 1.33
N TRP A 28 -5.90 -0.60 1.99
CA TRP A 28 -6.67 -1.80 1.73
C TRP A 28 -8.17 -1.55 1.93
N ILE A 29 -8.57 -0.86 3.01
CA ILE A 29 -9.97 -0.48 3.24
C ILE A 29 -10.47 0.43 2.11
N ALA A 30 -9.74 1.51 1.79
CA ALA A 30 -10.15 2.45 0.75
C ALA A 30 -10.27 1.78 -0.64
N MET A 31 -9.43 0.78 -0.91
CA MET A 31 -9.50 -0.03 -2.13
C MET A 31 -10.75 -0.91 -2.18
N GLN A 32 -11.29 -1.35 -1.03
CA GLN A 32 -12.54 -2.12 -1.02
C GLN A 32 -13.76 -1.24 -1.32
N ASP A 33 -13.70 0.04 -0.96
CA ASP A 33 -14.78 1.01 -1.17
C ASP A 33 -14.76 1.63 -2.59
N ASP A 34 -13.59 1.68 -3.24
CA ASP A 34 -13.42 2.27 -4.57
C ASP A 34 -13.37 1.21 -5.68
N SER A 35 -14.44 1.13 -6.47
CA SER A 35 -14.57 0.17 -7.57
C SER A 35 -13.73 0.51 -8.80
N GLU A 36 -13.20 1.73 -8.92
CA GLU A 36 -12.30 2.13 -10.01
C GLU A 36 -10.88 1.63 -9.80
N LEU A 37 -10.56 1.24 -8.57
CA LEU A 37 -9.28 0.70 -8.20
C LEU A 37 -9.20 -0.80 -8.46
N THR A 38 -8.04 -1.23 -8.92
CA THR A 38 -7.70 -2.64 -9.09
C THR A 38 -6.28 -2.87 -8.61
N ALA A 39 -6.02 -4.07 -8.10
CA ALA A 39 -4.72 -4.44 -7.55
C ALA A 39 -4.26 -5.79 -8.07
N VAL A 40 -2.99 -5.88 -8.41
CA VAL A 40 -2.37 -7.12 -8.90
C VAL A 40 -1.03 -7.32 -8.23
N VAL A 41 -0.78 -8.52 -7.72
CA VAL A 41 0.53 -8.90 -7.19
C VAL A 41 1.44 -9.33 -8.34
N ARG A 42 2.61 -8.68 -8.46
CA ARG A 42 3.66 -9.01 -9.43
C ARG A 42 5.02 -8.88 -8.77
N SER A 43 5.91 -9.85 -8.95
CA SER A 43 7.28 -9.82 -8.40
C SER A 43 7.34 -9.48 -6.89
N ARG A 44 6.38 -10.00 -6.10
CA ARG A 44 6.21 -9.72 -4.65
C ARG A 44 5.89 -8.27 -4.28
N GLN A 45 5.46 -7.46 -5.25
CA GLN A 45 4.96 -6.10 -5.08
C GLN A 45 3.47 -6.05 -5.41
N LEU A 46 2.73 -5.14 -4.78
CA LEU A 46 1.35 -4.88 -5.11
C LEU A 46 1.28 -3.69 -6.08
N HIS A 47 0.76 -3.92 -7.27
CA HIS A 47 0.56 -2.90 -8.28
C HIS A 47 -0.89 -2.45 -8.22
N ILE A 48 -1.11 -1.17 -8.01
CA ILE A 48 -2.43 -0.56 -7.91
C ILE A 48 -2.68 0.29 -9.15
N TYR A 49 -3.86 0.12 -9.73
CA TYR A 49 -4.31 0.82 -10.92
C TYR A 49 -5.64 1.50 -10.64
N ARG A 50 -5.82 2.72 -11.17
CA ARG A 50 -7.11 3.41 -11.24
C ARG A 50 -7.51 3.51 -12.71
N ASN A 51 -8.73 3.07 -13.05
CA ASN A 51 -9.23 3.16 -14.43
C ASN A 51 -8.25 2.54 -15.46
N GLY A 52 -7.64 1.41 -15.10
CA GLY A 52 -6.65 0.69 -15.92
C GLY A 52 -5.25 1.32 -15.98
N LYS A 53 -5.03 2.50 -15.38
CA LYS A 53 -3.72 3.18 -15.36
C LYS A 53 -3.02 2.93 -14.03
N LYS A 54 -1.73 2.58 -14.08
CA LYS A 54 -0.93 2.31 -12.88
C LYS A 54 -0.69 3.61 -12.11
N VAL A 55 -1.01 3.62 -10.82
CA VAL A 55 -0.89 4.81 -9.96
C VAL A 55 0.12 4.61 -8.83
N LEU A 56 0.18 3.41 -8.24
CA LEU A 56 0.96 3.15 -7.04
C LEU A 56 1.52 1.72 -7.02
N ILE A 57 2.72 1.55 -6.47
CA ILE A 57 3.33 0.25 -6.23
C ILE A 57 3.71 0.15 -4.76
N LEU A 58 3.24 -0.88 -4.05
CA LEU A 58 3.64 -1.19 -2.69
C LEU A 58 4.67 -2.32 -2.68
N ALA A 59 5.78 -2.11 -1.99
CA ALA A 59 6.80 -3.12 -1.75
C ALA A 59 6.77 -3.56 -0.28
N GLY A 60 7.12 -4.83 -0.01
CA GLY A 60 7.15 -5.34 1.36
C GLY A 60 8.25 -4.68 2.22
N LYS A 61 9.49 -4.69 1.72
CA LYS A 61 10.67 -4.17 2.45
C LYS A 61 11.08 -2.74 2.07
N SER A 62 10.65 -2.26 0.92
CA SER A 62 11.01 -0.94 0.41
C SER A 62 9.86 0.05 0.55
N ALA A 63 10.20 1.33 0.42
CA ALA A 63 9.22 2.40 0.31
C ALA A 63 8.23 2.15 -0.86
N PRO A 64 6.94 2.51 -0.70
CA PRO A 64 6.00 2.57 -1.81
C PRO A 64 6.46 3.56 -2.88
N LYS A 65 6.17 3.23 -4.14
CA LYS A 65 6.52 4.03 -5.31
C LYS A 65 5.25 4.59 -5.95
N ILE A 66 5.07 5.90 -5.84
CA ILE A 66 4.00 6.64 -6.52
C ILE A 66 4.40 6.81 -7.99
N ILE A 67 3.56 6.33 -8.89
CA ILE A 67 3.76 6.43 -10.35
C ILE A 67 3.00 7.63 -10.91
N LYS A 68 1.80 7.87 -10.38
CA LYS A 68 0.95 8.99 -10.77
C LYS A 68 0.27 9.52 -9.51
N ASP A 69 0.13 10.85 -9.44
CA ASP A 69 -0.63 11.50 -8.37
C ASP A 69 -2.10 11.03 -8.41
N ASP A 70 -2.57 10.53 -7.28
CA ASP A 70 -3.89 9.94 -7.10
C ASP A 70 -4.37 10.18 -5.67
N PRO A 71 -5.68 10.42 -5.43
CA PRO A 71 -6.22 10.60 -4.09
C PRO A 71 -5.85 9.48 -3.12
N ILE A 72 -5.71 8.23 -3.60
CA ILE A 72 -5.31 7.11 -2.73
C ILE A 72 -3.89 7.28 -2.17
N CYS A 73 -3.02 8.02 -2.84
CA CYS A 73 -1.66 8.30 -2.37
C CYS A 73 -1.64 9.18 -1.11
N ASN A 74 -2.69 9.96 -0.85
CA ASN A 74 -2.81 10.78 0.37
C ASN A 74 -2.93 9.92 1.64
N LEU A 75 -3.41 8.68 1.50
CA LEU A 75 -3.46 7.71 2.61
C LEU A 75 -2.08 7.22 3.01
N LEU A 76 -1.09 7.29 2.11
CA LEU A 76 0.31 7.03 2.44
C LEU A 76 0.90 8.17 3.26
N GLN A 77 0.64 9.43 2.90
CA GLN A 77 1.27 10.60 3.56
C GLN A 77 0.95 10.67 5.06
N HIS A 78 -0.28 10.35 5.47
CA HIS A 78 -0.68 10.33 6.88
C HIS A 78 0.10 9.30 7.72
N GLN A 79 0.50 8.18 7.10
CA GLN A 79 1.23 7.11 7.77
C GLN A 79 2.75 7.32 7.76
N TRP A 80 3.32 7.80 6.66
CA TRP A 80 4.75 8.10 6.57
C TRP A 80 5.20 9.18 7.56
N ILE A 81 4.32 10.13 7.91
CA ILE A 81 4.58 11.16 8.94
C ILE A 81 4.67 10.54 10.35
N LYS A 82 3.90 9.48 10.65
CA LYS A 82 4.01 8.76 11.93
C LYS A 82 5.33 8.00 12.01
N THR A 83 5.67 7.21 10.98
CA THR A 83 6.87 6.36 11.01
C THR A 83 8.18 7.17 10.98
N LYS A 84 8.23 8.35 10.33
CA LYS A 84 9.42 9.23 10.44
C LYS A 84 9.60 9.82 11.85
N ARG A 85 8.52 9.96 12.62
CA ARG A 85 8.58 10.43 14.00
C ARG A 85 9.14 9.35 14.94
N ASP A 86 8.93 8.08 14.61
CA ASP A 86 9.49 6.94 15.35
C ASP A 86 10.94 6.62 14.96
N CYS A 87 11.33 6.78 13.69
CA CYS A 87 12.75 6.67 13.29
C CYS A 87 13.67 7.75 13.89
N TYR A 88 13.13 8.88 14.39
CA TYR A 88 13.91 9.91 15.08
C TYR A 88 14.09 9.64 16.59
N LYS A 89 13.45 8.60 17.14
CA LYS A 89 13.58 8.23 18.56
C LYS A 89 14.49 7.03 18.84
N GLU A 90 15.04 6.39 17.81
CA GLU A 90 15.95 5.25 17.96
C GLU A 90 17.40 5.62 17.58
N ASN A 91 17.79 6.89 17.77
CA ASN A 91 19.16 7.40 17.64
C ASN A 91 19.48 8.54 18.63
N VAL A 92 18.83 8.57 19.80
CA VAL A 92 19.25 9.41 20.95
C VAL A 92 19.41 8.53 22.17
#